data_AF-A0A9X1B3Y8-F1
#
_entry.id   AF-A0A9X1B3Y8-F1
#
_cell.length_a   1.000
_cell.length_b   1.000
_cell.length_c   1.000
_cell.angle_alpha   90.00
_cell.angle_beta   90.00
_cell.angle_gamma   90.00
#
_symmetry.space_group_name_H-M   'P 1'
#
loop_
_entity.id
_entity.type
_entity.pdbx_description
1 polymer ?
#
loop_
_entity_poly.entity_id
_entity_poly.type
_entity_poly.pdbx_seq_one_letter_code
_entity_poly.pdbx_strand_id
1 'polypeptide(L)'
;MTSVIALVGILAAPAIAVEVEDLRFDTTEDLYQVCAADPSSPAQLACTGFIEATVQYHDGVANKRDMKRLICYPEGTTVAKGRTVFVAWAEANKGDATLMGEQPVVGLVRALAKAYPCR
;
A
#
# COMPACT_ATOMS: atom_id res chain seq x y z
N MET A 1 -7.12 -58.50 17.23
CA MET A 1 -7.42 -57.17 17.80
C MET A 1 -6.15 -56.35 17.73
N THR A 2 -6.00 -55.49 16.74
CA THR A 2 -4.89 -54.52 16.67
C THR A 2 -5.37 -53.33 15.86
N SER A 3 -5.90 -52.33 16.56
CA SER A 3 -6.18 -51.01 15.97
C SER A 3 -4.89 -50.20 15.97
N VAL A 4 -4.48 -49.73 14.80
CA VAL A 4 -3.40 -48.76 14.64
C VAL A 4 -4.04 -47.37 14.62
N ILE A 5 -3.79 -46.57 15.66
CA ILE A 5 -4.20 -45.16 15.71
C ILE A 5 -3.10 -44.36 14.99
N ALA A 6 -3.44 -43.79 13.83
CA ALA A 6 -2.57 -42.88 13.10
C ALA A 6 -2.62 -41.50 13.75
N LEU A 7 -1.51 -41.07 14.35
CA LEU A 7 -1.33 -39.75 14.93
C LEU A 7 -1.05 -38.75 13.80
N VAL A 8 -2.05 -37.97 13.41
CA VAL A 8 -1.89 -36.85 12.47
C VAL A 8 -1.30 -35.67 13.24
N GLY A 9 0.00 -35.44 13.07
CA GLY A 9 0.68 -34.26 13.60
C GLY A 9 0.28 -33.01 12.83
N ILE A 10 -0.40 -32.07 13.49
CA ILE A 10 -0.67 -30.74 12.96
C ILE A 10 0.65 -29.97 12.96
N LEU A 11 1.27 -29.84 11.79
CA LEU A 11 2.40 -28.94 11.57
C LEU A 11 1.86 -27.50 11.54
N ALA A 12 1.87 -26.82 12.68
CA ALA A 12 1.72 -25.38 12.72
C ALA A 12 2.97 -24.76 12.09
N ALA A 13 2.83 -24.21 10.87
CA ALA A 13 3.88 -23.39 10.28
C ALA A 13 4.09 -22.14 11.15
N PRO A 14 5.34 -21.70 11.38
CA PRO A 14 5.58 -20.47 12.11
C PRO A 14 5.01 -19.31 11.28
N ALA A 15 4.07 -18.57 11.88
CA ALA A 15 3.68 -17.28 11.35
C ALA A 15 4.86 -16.33 11.56
N ILE A 16 5.56 -15.98 10.48
CA ILE A 16 6.55 -14.89 10.54
C ILE A 16 5.75 -13.60 10.72
N ALA A 17 5.83 -13.02 11.91
CA ALA A 17 5.31 -11.69 12.15
C ALA A 17 6.12 -10.70 11.33
N VAL A 18 5.45 -9.84 10.54
CA VAL A 18 6.11 -8.73 9.86
C VAL A 18 6.46 -7.70 10.93
N GLU A 19 7.75 -7.58 11.22
CA GLU A 19 8.26 -6.59 12.17
C GLU A 19 8.42 -5.23 11.47
N VAL A 20 8.47 -4.15 12.27
CA VAL A 20 8.57 -2.78 11.73
C VAL A 20 9.88 -2.59 10.97
N GLU A 21 10.95 -3.27 11.40
CA GLU A 21 12.28 -3.23 10.80
C GLU A 21 12.31 -3.84 9.38
N ASP A 22 11.34 -4.68 9.04
CA ASP A 22 11.23 -5.32 7.73
C ASP A 22 10.47 -4.45 6.71
N LEU A 23 9.87 -3.34 7.15
CA LEU A 23 9.12 -2.45 6.26
C LEU A 23 10.07 -1.70 5.32
N ARG A 24 9.88 -1.88 4.01
CA ARG A 24 10.63 -1.19 2.96
C ARG A 24 9.72 -0.19 2.23
N PHE A 25 10.32 0.90 1.77
CA PHE A 25 9.66 1.94 0.97
C PHE A 25 10.63 2.43 -0.11
N ASP A 26 11.40 1.54 -0.73
CA ASP A 26 12.35 1.92 -1.78
C ASP A 26 11.65 2.04 -3.14
N THR A 27 10.64 1.19 -3.35
CA THR A 27 9.93 1.04 -4.61
C THR A 27 8.42 1.06 -4.42
N THR A 28 7.70 1.19 -5.54
CA THR A 28 6.24 1.08 -5.59
C THR A 28 5.77 -0.32 -5.23
N GLU A 29 6.53 -1.36 -5.61
CA GLU A 29 6.29 -2.74 -5.16
C GLU A 29 6.34 -2.84 -3.65
N ASP A 30 7.36 -2.24 -3.00
CA ASP A 30 7.47 -2.31 -1.53
C ASP A 30 6.26 -1.66 -0.86
N LEU A 31 5.86 -0.47 -1.32
CA LEU A 31 4.66 0.19 -0.80
C LEU A 31 3.40 -0.65 -1.04
N TYR A 32 3.30 -1.33 -2.19
CA TYR A 32 2.21 -2.26 -2.47
C TYR A 32 2.17 -3.39 -1.44
N GLN A 33 3.29 -4.06 -1.18
CA GLN A 33 3.37 -5.15 -0.19
C GLN A 33 2.96 -4.67 1.21
N VAL A 34 3.44 -3.50 1.64
CA VAL A 34 3.08 -2.91 2.95
C VAL A 34 1.58 -2.60 3.02
N CYS A 35 1.00 -2.03 1.95
CA CYS A 35 -0.41 -1.65 1.92
C CYS A 35 -1.38 -2.83 1.70
N ALA A 36 -0.92 -3.92 1.09
CA ALA A 36 -1.68 -5.15 0.85
C ALA A 36 -1.57 -6.17 1.98
N ALA A 37 -0.70 -5.94 2.97
CA ALA A 37 -0.53 -6.78 4.15
C ALA A 37 -1.83 -6.93 4.97
N ASP A 38 -1.82 -7.87 5.91
CA ASP A 38 -2.99 -8.14 6.76
C ASP A 38 -3.50 -6.84 7.44
N PRO A 39 -4.83 -6.57 7.42
CA PRO A 39 -5.45 -5.39 8.04
C PRO A 39 -5.09 -5.14 9.52
N SER A 40 -4.74 -6.20 10.25
CA SER A 40 -4.36 -6.17 11.67
C SER A 40 -2.86 -6.00 11.91
N SER A 41 -2.03 -6.04 10.87
CA SER A 41 -0.57 -5.94 10.98
C SER A 41 -0.06 -4.51 11.19
N PRO A 42 1.11 -4.31 11.83
CA PRO A 42 1.75 -3.00 11.94
C PRO A 42 1.99 -2.30 10.58
N ALA A 43 2.16 -3.08 9.50
CA ALA A 43 2.31 -2.56 8.14
C ALA A 43 1.15 -1.65 7.71
N GLN A 44 -0.05 -1.87 8.23
CA GLN A 44 -1.21 -1.06 7.88
C GLN A 44 -1.17 0.35 8.47
N LEU A 45 -0.58 0.50 9.66
CA LEU A 45 -0.33 1.83 10.22
C LEU A 45 0.70 2.57 9.39
N ALA A 46 1.76 1.88 8.97
CA ALA A 46 2.81 2.45 8.12
C ALA A 46 2.26 2.86 6.74
N CYS A 47 1.45 2.03 6.08
CA CYS A 47 0.77 2.37 4.84
C CYS A 47 -0.15 3.59 5.01
N THR A 48 -0.95 3.62 6.07
CA THR A 48 -1.86 4.75 6.37
C THR A 48 -1.07 6.04 6.52
N GLY A 49 0.02 6.01 7.30
CA GLY A 49 0.90 7.16 7.50
C GLY A 49 1.57 7.62 6.19
N PHE A 50 2.04 6.69 5.36
CA PHE A 50 2.67 7.01 4.08
C PHE A 50 1.72 7.72 3.13
N ILE A 51 0.48 7.22 3.01
CA ILE A 51 -0.54 7.82 2.14
C ILE A 51 -0.93 9.21 2.66
N GLU A 52 -1.19 9.34 3.96
CA GLU A 52 -1.55 10.62 4.57
C GLU A 52 -0.44 11.66 4.36
N ALA A 53 0.82 11.31 4.65
CA ALA A 53 1.95 12.22 4.49
C ALA A 53 2.16 12.63 3.02
N THR A 54 2.02 11.69 2.09
CA THR A 54 2.12 11.96 0.65
C THR A 54 1.06 12.97 0.20
N VAL A 55 -0.20 12.74 0.59
CA VAL A 55 -1.31 13.61 0.20
C VAL A 55 -1.20 14.98 0.87
N GLN A 56 -0.84 15.05 2.15
CA GLN A 56 -0.61 16.32 2.85
C GLN A 56 0.53 17.12 2.21
N TYR A 57 1.64 16.47 1.85
CA TYR A 57 2.75 17.14 1.17
C TYR A 57 2.33 17.66 -0.21
N HIS A 58 1.66 16.82 -1.00
CA HIS A 58 1.10 17.20 -2.29
C HIS A 58 0.19 18.43 -2.18
N ASP A 59 -0.73 18.43 -1.21
CA ASP A 59 -1.65 19.55 -0.95
C ASP A 59 -0.93 20.81 -0.51
N GLY A 60 0.02 20.67 0.41
CA GLY A 60 0.83 21.79 0.90
C GLY A 60 1.65 22.44 -0.20
N VAL A 61 2.25 21.65 -1.08
CA VAL A 61 3.04 22.16 -2.21
C VAL A 61 2.15 22.77 -3.28
N ALA A 62 1.06 22.11 -3.68
CA ALA A 62 0.14 22.64 -4.68
C ALA A 62 -0.47 23.98 -4.24
N ASN A 63 -0.95 24.07 -3.00
CA ASN A 63 -1.64 25.27 -2.50
C ASN A 63 -0.70 26.43 -2.17
N LYS A 64 0.52 26.18 -1.69
CA LYS A 64 1.44 27.24 -1.22
C LYS A 64 2.45 27.69 -2.27
N ARG A 65 2.72 26.87 -3.29
CA ARG A 65 3.75 27.14 -4.31
C ARG A 65 3.17 27.33 -5.70
N ASP A 66 1.85 27.43 -5.82
CA ASP A 66 1.11 27.54 -7.09
C ASP A 66 1.53 26.45 -8.09
N MET A 67 1.89 25.27 -7.56
CA MET A 67 2.26 24.12 -8.36
C MET A 67 1.00 23.41 -8.81
N LYS A 68 1.01 22.91 -10.06
CA LYS A 68 -0.11 22.15 -10.60
C LYS A 68 -0.44 20.96 -9.71
N ARG A 69 -1.69 20.90 -9.25
CA ARG A 69 -2.24 19.77 -8.52
C ARG A 69 -2.27 18.53 -9.41
N LEU A 70 -1.81 17.39 -8.89
CA LEU A 70 -1.77 16.11 -9.61
C LEU A 70 -2.95 15.20 -9.24
N ILE A 71 -3.45 15.32 -8.01
CA ILE A 71 -4.55 14.50 -7.48
C ILE A 71 -5.71 15.39 -7.05
N CYS A 72 -6.90 15.21 -7.62
CA CYS A 72 -8.10 15.98 -7.29
C CYS A 72 -9.20 15.08 -6.72
N TYR A 73 -9.00 14.57 -5.51
CA TYR A 73 -9.99 13.74 -4.82
C TYR A 73 -11.20 14.55 -4.34
N PRO A 74 -12.41 13.95 -4.32
CA PRO A 74 -13.60 14.59 -3.75
C PRO A 74 -13.47 14.87 -2.25
N GLU A 75 -14.20 15.88 -1.77
CA GLU A 75 -14.36 16.14 -0.34
C GLU A 75 -14.88 14.88 0.40
N GLY A 76 -14.34 14.62 1.59
CA GLY A 76 -14.67 13.42 2.38
C GLY A 76 -13.97 12.14 1.95
N THR A 77 -13.09 12.19 0.93
CA THR A 77 -12.24 11.03 0.59
C THR A 77 -11.32 10.69 1.75
N THR A 78 -11.35 9.43 2.20
CA THR A 78 -10.55 8.96 3.32
C THR A 78 -9.23 8.32 2.86
N VAL A 79 -8.23 8.29 3.74
CA VAL A 79 -6.97 7.55 3.53
C VAL A 79 -7.24 6.08 3.21
N ALA A 80 -8.21 5.46 3.89
CA ALA A 80 -8.61 4.08 3.64
C ALA A 80 -9.10 3.89 2.19
N LYS A 81 -9.86 4.83 1.64
CA LYS A 81 -10.27 4.80 0.24
C LYS A 81 -9.09 5.00 -0.71
N GLY A 82 -8.16 5.90 -0.36
CA GLY A 82 -6.89 6.07 -1.07
C GLY A 82 -6.06 4.78 -1.14
N ARG A 83 -5.95 4.06 -0.01
CA ARG A 83 -5.29 2.74 0.05
C ARG A 83 -5.96 1.73 -0.87
N THR A 84 -7.29 1.61 -0.82
CA THR A 84 -8.02 0.70 -1.73
C THR A 84 -7.73 1.00 -3.20
N VAL A 85 -7.69 2.28 -3.57
CA VAL A 85 -7.35 2.71 -4.94
C VAL A 85 -5.92 2.32 -5.30
N PHE A 86 -4.97 2.61 -4.41
CA PHE A 86 -3.56 2.31 -4.64
C PHE A 86 -3.32 0.80 -4.78
N VAL A 87 -3.81 -0.02 -3.85
CA VAL A 87 -3.67 -1.48 -3.87
C VAL A 87 -4.28 -2.06 -5.15
N ALA A 88 -5.47 -1.62 -5.55
CA ALA A 88 -6.11 -2.09 -6.79
C ALA A 88 -5.31 -1.70 -8.04
N TRP A 89 -4.73 -0.49 -8.05
CA TRP A 89 -3.88 -0.05 -9.14
C TRP A 89 -2.57 -0.85 -9.19
N ALA A 90 -1.88 -1.03 -8.05
CA ALA A 90 -0.62 -1.74 -7.98
C ALA A 90 -0.79 -3.21 -8.35
N GLU A 91 -1.81 -3.89 -7.85
CA GLU A 91 -2.13 -5.28 -8.21
C GLU A 91 -2.37 -5.45 -9.71
N ALA A 92 -3.01 -4.48 -10.37
CA ALA A 92 -3.21 -4.50 -11.82
C ALA A 92 -1.93 -4.22 -12.62
N ASN A 93 -0.88 -3.68 -11.99
CA ASN A 93 0.39 -3.31 -12.63
C ASN A 93 1.60 -4.07 -12.09
N LYS A 94 1.43 -5.06 -11.19
CA LYS A 94 2.54 -5.78 -10.53
C LYS A 94 3.50 -6.52 -11.47
N GLY A 95 3.08 -6.77 -12.72
CA GLY A 95 3.93 -7.35 -13.77
C GLY A 95 4.79 -6.33 -14.52
N ASP A 96 4.55 -5.04 -14.31
CA ASP A 96 5.30 -3.96 -14.95
C ASP A 96 6.48 -3.54 -14.06
N ALA A 97 7.67 -4.05 -14.39
CA ALA A 97 8.89 -3.77 -13.64
C ALA A 97 9.28 -2.28 -13.64
N THR A 98 8.84 -1.51 -14.65
CA THR A 98 9.12 -0.07 -14.71
C THR A 98 8.25 0.67 -13.70
N LEU A 99 6.94 0.41 -13.69
CA LEU A 99 6.01 1.03 -12.75
C LEU A 99 6.28 0.60 -11.31
N MET A 100 6.54 -0.69 -11.09
CA MET A 100 6.79 -1.23 -9.76
C MET A 100 8.16 -0.82 -9.20
N GLY A 101 9.12 -0.54 -10.08
CA GLY A 101 10.44 -0.01 -9.72
C GLY A 101 10.50 1.50 -9.49
N GLU A 102 9.41 2.26 -9.71
CA GLU A 102 9.36 3.69 -9.40
C GLU A 102 9.45 3.92 -7.89
N GLN A 103 9.93 5.10 -7.48
CA GLN A 103 9.82 5.56 -6.10
C GLN A 103 8.36 5.43 -5.60
N PRO A 104 8.13 5.01 -4.35
CA PRO A 104 6.78 4.68 -3.85
C PRO A 104 5.80 5.85 -3.94
N VAL A 105 6.27 7.07 -3.70
CA VAL A 105 5.47 8.29 -3.81
C VAL A 105 4.98 8.52 -5.25
N VAL A 106 5.79 8.16 -6.26
CA VAL A 106 5.44 8.32 -7.67
C VAL A 106 4.33 7.33 -8.03
N GLY A 107 4.49 6.06 -7.68
CA GLY A 107 3.47 5.04 -7.89
C GLY A 107 2.14 5.39 -7.20
N LEU A 108 2.20 5.83 -5.94
CA LEU A 108 1.03 6.27 -5.19
C LEU A 108 0.33 7.47 -5.85
N VAL A 109 1.06 8.54 -6.16
CA VAL A 109 0.48 9.73 -6.80
C VAL A 109 -0.10 9.38 -8.16
N ARG A 110 0.57 8.53 -8.94
CA ARG A 110 0.08 8.05 -10.24
C ARG A 110 -1.24 7.28 -10.10
N ALA A 111 -1.32 6.36 -9.14
CA ALA A 111 -2.54 5.61 -8.86
C ALA A 111 -3.71 6.54 -8.48
N LEU A 112 -3.46 7.48 -7.57
CA LEU A 112 -4.47 8.42 -7.10
C LEU A 112 -4.86 9.42 -8.19
N ALA A 113 -3.93 9.93 -8.99
CA ALA A 113 -4.22 10.83 -10.11
C ALA A 113 -5.05 10.15 -11.21
N LYS A 114 -4.82 8.84 -11.44
CA LYS A 114 -5.65 8.06 -12.37
C LYS A 114 -7.09 7.91 -11.87
N ALA A 115 -7.28 7.69 -10.56
CA ALA A 115 -8.61 7.57 -9.96
C ALA A 115 -9.31 8.92 -9.77
N TYR A 116 -8.54 9.98 -9.53
CA TYR A 116 -9.01 11.31 -9.17
C TYR A 116 -8.33 12.39 -10.04
N PRO A 117 -8.62 12.41 -11.35
CA PRO A 117 -7.99 13.36 -12.25
C PRO A 117 -8.43 14.80 -11.96
N CYS A 118 -7.48 15.73 -11.98
CA CYS A 118 -7.77 17.15 -11.99
C CYS A 118 -8.31 17.57 -13.36
N ARG A 119 -9.41 18.32 -13.38
CA ARG A 119 -10.06 18.85 -14.59
C ARG A 119 -9.68 20.30 -14.82
#